data_AF-A0A7R8VM25-F1
#
_entry.id   AF-A0A7R8VM25-F1
#
_cell.length_a   1.000
_cell.length_b   1.000
_cell.length_c   1.000
_cell.angle_alpha   90.00
_cell.angle_beta   90.00
_cell.angle_gamma   90.00
#
_symmetry.space_group_name_H-M   'P 1'
#
loop_
_entity.id
_entity.type
_entity.pdbx_description
1 polymer ?
#
loop_
_entity_poly.entity_id
_entity_poly.type
_entity_poly.pdbx_seq_one_letter_code
_entity_poly.pdbx_strand_id
1 'polypeptide(L)'
;TRLRTSISPSSAVELNTTSTLANYATEIGFNLVGVIVLVVIVNYWILLPTLVMFVIFYLLRRIYVSTSRNLQRLEGITRSPVFSHLNASLQGLTTIRAFEAQEILKQEFDTHQDLHSSAFYLSMVSGRAFGMWMDIVCLLFLACVTLSFLVLETDVYDGDVGLAITQSIGLVGILQWGICQSVEIESQMTSVERVLEFSRLPSEPPLQSEPGKKPPEDWPSKGSIIFNKVYLSYNAMETDVLKNLNFNILPSEKVGIVGRTGAGKSSLISALFRTEGIKGNILIDGVNICDIGLHDLRSHISIIPQEPVLFNGTIKQNLDPFDEFAEDVLRKTLDEVELKEIHQGSSSIHAPVSEGGSNFSVGQRQLVCLARALLRKNKILVLDEATANVDPQTDELIQNTLRRKFNDCTVLTIAHRLSSIMHSNRILVMDAGTLAEFDHPYVLLQNENGLLYSMVQKTGKQMAEEMYSQAEKWSGGPGFVYRLVPWAFFPERGITPTVIKVELEEVNPNLRGGRVENHLGKTTPSSPDRDSKLYLPVLGGRAQHDKREKPPPVHPNEIRTSISPSSTVELNTTSALANYATEAGLIVRKSG
;
A
#
# COMPACT_ATOMS: atom_id res chain seq x y z
N THR A 1 -3.70 -6.23 -20.06
CA THR A 1 -4.74 -7.30 -20.14
C THR A 1 -5.24 -7.80 -18.78
N ARG A 2 -4.59 -7.50 -17.63
CA ARG A 2 -5.05 -7.89 -16.26
C ARG A 2 -5.88 -6.85 -15.49
N LEU A 3 -6.07 -5.64 -16.03
CA LEU A 3 -7.02 -4.64 -15.49
C LEU A 3 -8.49 -4.95 -15.83
N ARG A 4 -8.77 -6.02 -16.59
CA ARG A 4 -10.13 -6.44 -16.93
C ARG A 4 -10.83 -7.26 -15.85
N THR A 5 -10.14 -7.68 -14.78
CA THR A 5 -10.69 -8.59 -13.76
C THR A 5 -11.04 -7.91 -12.44
N SER A 6 -10.62 -6.66 -12.20
CA SER A 6 -11.06 -5.90 -11.01
C SER A 6 -12.25 -5.00 -11.27
N ILE A 7 -12.60 -4.76 -12.54
CA ILE A 7 -13.93 -4.27 -12.88
C ILE A 7 -14.84 -5.49 -12.75
N SER A 8 -15.41 -5.66 -11.57
CA SER A 8 -16.39 -6.68 -11.23
C SER A 8 -17.30 -7.01 -12.43
N PRO A 9 -17.69 -8.29 -12.65
CA PRO A 9 -18.75 -8.64 -13.60
C PRO A 9 -20.04 -7.83 -13.41
N SER A 10 -20.20 -7.15 -12.26
CA SER A 10 -21.23 -6.13 -12.04
C SER A 10 -21.18 -4.98 -13.06
N SER A 11 -20.03 -4.51 -13.53
CA SER A 11 -19.95 -3.37 -14.46
C SER A 11 -20.48 -3.66 -15.86
N ALA A 12 -20.19 -4.84 -16.41
CA ALA A 12 -20.73 -5.29 -17.69
C ALA A 12 -22.22 -5.66 -17.58
N VAL A 13 -22.63 -6.21 -16.41
CA VAL A 13 -24.04 -6.42 -16.08
C VAL A 13 -24.75 -5.07 -15.90
N GLU A 14 -24.14 -4.07 -15.29
CA GLU A 14 -24.66 -2.70 -15.08
C GLU A 14 -24.78 -1.94 -16.42
N LEU A 15 -23.86 -2.14 -17.36
CA LEU A 15 -23.93 -1.59 -18.72
C LEU A 15 -25.00 -2.27 -19.60
N ASN A 16 -25.10 -3.60 -19.54
CA ASN A 16 -26.17 -4.31 -20.25
C ASN A 16 -27.54 -4.00 -19.63
N THR A 17 -27.65 -3.92 -18.31
CA THR A 17 -28.90 -3.55 -17.62
C THR A 17 -29.29 -2.10 -17.90
N THR A 18 -28.37 -1.14 -17.90
CA THR A 18 -28.71 0.24 -18.30
C THR A 18 -29.18 0.33 -19.75
N SER A 19 -28.59 -0.43 -20.68
CA SER A 19 -29.05 -0.47 -22.08
C SER A 19 -30.43 -1.11 -22.26
N THR A 20 -30.73 -2.20 -21.53
CA THR A 20 -32.05 -2.84 -21.59
C THR A 20 -33.10 -1.97 -20.92
N LEU A 21 -32.77 -1.34 -19.80
CA LEU A 21 -33.64 -0.37 -19.13
C LEU A 21 -33.92 0.86 -20.00
N ALA A 22 -32.91 1.36 -20.74
CA ALA A 22 -33.10 2.44 -21.69
C ALA A 22 -34.06 2.05 -22.83
N ASN A 23 -33.92 0.84 -23.37
CA ASN A 23 -34.85 0.33 -24.39
C ASN A 23 -36.28 0.23 -23.85
N TYR A 24 -36.47 -0.28 -22.63
CA TYR A 24 -37.78 -0.28 -21.97
C TYR A 24 -38.33 1.13 -21.77
N ALA A 25 -37.50 2.09 -21.34
CA ALA A 25 -37.93 3.48 -21.20
C ALA A 25 -38.38 4.08 -22.56
N THR A 26 -37.70 3.76 -23.66
CA THR A 26 -38.12 4.20 -25.00
C THR A 26 -39.41 3.54 -25.45
N GLU A 27 -39.57 2.23 -25.23
CA GLU A 27 -40.79 1.49 -25.55
C GLU A 27 -42.00 2.05 -24.80
N ILE A 28 -41.83 2.34 -23.51
CA ILE A 28 -42.87 2.95 -22.67
C ILE A 28 -43.21 4.35 -23.17
N GLY A 29 -42.21 5.15 -23.56
CA GLY A 29 -42.41 6.47 -24.13
C GLY A 29 -43.28 6.42 -25.40
N PHE A 30 -42.99 5.49 -26.31
CA PHE A 30 -43.79 5.30 -27.53
C PHE A 30 -45.21 4.81 -27.24
N ASN A 31 -45.38 3.85 -26.33
CA ASN A 31 -46.69 3.37 -25.90
C ASN A 31 -47.53 4.48 -25.26
N LEU A 32 -46.93 5.31 -24.42
CA LEU A 32 -47.59 6.44 -23.77
C LEU A 32 -48.07 7.47 -24.79
N VAL A 33 -47.22 7.84 -25.74
CA VAL A 33 -47.60 8.76 -26.84
C VAL A 33 -48.71 8.15 -27.68
N GLY A 34 -48.64 6.85 -28.00
CA GLY A 34 -49.66 6.13 -28.77
C GLY A 34 -51.03 6.16 -28.12
N VAL A 35 -51.11 5.86 -26.82
CA VAL A 35 -52.39 5.89 -26.09
C VAL A 35 -52.94 7.31 -25.99
N ILE A 36 -52.10 8.30 -25.67
CA ILE A 36 -52.54 9.69 -25.58
C ILE A 36 -53.10 10.18 -26.93
N VAL A 37 -52.40 9.90 -28.03
CA VAL A 37 -52.83 10.29 -29.38
C VAL A 37 -54.18 9.65 -29.71
N LEU A 38 -54.35 8.35 -29.42
CA LEU A 38 -55.60 7.64 -29.66
C LEU A 38 -56.76 8.25 -28.85
N VAL A 39 -56.56 8.50 -27.56
CA VAL A 39 -57.61 9.07 -26.69
C VAL A 39 -57.98 10.49 -27.12
N VAL A 40 -57.02 11.30 -27.58
CA VAL A 40 -57.28 12.65 -28.10
C VAL A 40 -58.02 12.62 -29.44
N ILE A 41 -57.76 11.65 -30.31
CA ILE A 41 -58.49 11.47 -31.57
C ILE A 41 -59.96 11.12 -31.29
N VAL A 42 -60.22 10.24 -30.31
CA VAL A 42 -61.57 9.83 -29.93
C VAL A 42 -62.33 10.96 -29.24
N ASN A 43 -61.68 11.71 -28.35
CA ASN A 43 -62.31 12.86 -27.69
C ASN A 43 -61.29 13.98 -27.37
N TYR A 44 -61.39 15.08 -28.10
CA TYR A 44 -60.47 16.22 -27.95
C TYR A 44 -60.60 16.95 -26.60
N TRP A 45 -61.72 16.83 -25.89
CA TRP A 45 -61.89 17.43 -24.54
C TRP A 45 -60.98 16.80 -23.49
N ILE A 46 -60.54 15.55 -23.71
CA ILE A 46 -59.64 14.82 -22.80
C ILE A 46 -58.21 15.42 -22.80
N LEU A 47 -57.88 16.26 -23.78
CA LEU A 47 -56.59 16.94 -23.84
C LEU A 47 -56.28 17.76 -22.57
N LEU A 48 -57.28 18.40 -21.97
CA LEU A 48 -57.10 19.20 -20.76
C LEU A 48 -56.77 18.33 -19.54
N PRO A 49 -57.55 17.27 -19.20
CA PRO A 49 -57.17 16.29 -18.18
C PRO A 49 -55.78 15.67 -18.42
N THR A 50 -55.42 15.33 -19.67
CA THR A 50 -54.10 14.79 -19.99
C THR A 50 -52.98 15.77 -19.69
N LEU A 51 -53.16 17.06 -19.99
CA LEU A 51 -52.17 18.10 -19.69
C LEU A 51 -51.98 18.28 -18.17
N VAL A 52 -53.08 18.27 -17.41
CA VAL A 52 -53.04 18.35 -15.94
C VAL A 52 -52.30 17.14 -15.35
N MET A 53 -52.60 15.94 -15.84
CA MET A 53 -51.91 14.71 -15.44
C MET A 53 -50.40 14.80 -15.68
N PHE A 54 -49.98 15.28 -16.86
CA PHE A 54 -48.57 15.41 -17.21
C PHE A 54 -47.82 16.39 -16.28
N VAL A 55 -48.44 17.52 -15.94
CA VAL A 55 -47.87 18.49 -14.99
C VAL A 55 -47.70 17.86 -13.60
N ILE A 56 -48.71 17.14 -13.11
CA ILE A 56 -48.64 16.44 -11.81
C ILE A 56 -47.50 15.40 -11.82
N PHE A 57 -47.40 14.58 -12.87
CA PHE A 57 -46.32 13.60 -13.00
C PHE A 57 -44.94 14.24 -13.05
N TYR A 58 -44.79 15.36 -13.76
CA TYR A 58 -43.52 16.08 -13.79
C TYR A 58 -43.10 16.56 -12.39
N LEU A 59 -44.04 17.12 -11.61
CA LEU A 59 -43.77 17.59 -10.25
C LEU A 59 -43.43 16.43 -9.31
N LEU A 60 -44.23 15.35 -9.32
CA LEU A 60 -44.00 14.16 -8.51
C LEU A 60 -42.65 13.52 -8.85
N ARG A 61 -42.32 13.39 -10.15
CA ARG A 61 -41.03 12.86 -10.61
C ARG A 61 -39.86 13.71 -10.11
N ARG A 62 -39.95 15.04 -10.21
CA ARG A 62 -38.87 15.93 -9.77
C ARG A 62 -38.54 15.75 -8.29
N ILE A 63 -39.56 15.61 -7.45
CA ILE A 63 -39.41 15.37 -6.01
C ILE A 63 -38.80 13.98 -5.77
N TYR A 64 -39.37 12.93 -6.37
CA TYR A 64 -38.94 11.56 -6.14
C TYR A 64 -37.50 11.32 -6.57
N VAL A 65 -37.11 11.81 -7.75
CA VAL A 65 -35.75 11.66 -8.28
C VAL A 65 -34.71 12.29 -7.34
N SER A 66 -35.00 13.47 -6.79
CA SER A 66 -34.08 14.12 -5.84
C SER A 66 -33.92 13.31 -4.55
N THR A 67 -35.02 12.77 -4.02
CA THR A 67 -35.02 11.95 -2.80
C THR A 67 -34.35 10.60 -3.03
N SER A 68 -34.69 9.90 -4.11
CA SER A 68 -34.15 8.59 -4.46
C SER A 68 -32.64 8.63 -4.62
N ARG A 69 -32.10 9.65 -5.29
CA ARG A 69 -30.65 9.83 -5.45
C ARG A 69 -29.92 9.96 -4.10
N ASN A 70 -30.46 10.76 -3.20
CA ASN A 70 -29.88 10.93 -1.87
C ASN A 70 -29.97 9.64 -1.02
N LEU A 71 -31.08 8.92 -1.12
CA LEU A 71 -31.25 7.63 -0.43
C LEU A 71 -30.32 6.55 -0.97
N GLN A 72 -30.13 6.48 -2.29
CA GLN A 72 -29.18 5.56 -2.92
C GLN A 72 -27.74 5.91 -2.58
N ARG A 73 -27.40 7.21 -2.48
CA ARG A 73 -26.08 7.64 -1.98
C ARG A 73 -25.88 7.20 -0.53
N LEU A 74 -26.88 7.35 0.33
CA LEU A 74 -26.82 6.90 1.73
C LEU A 74 -26.67 5.38 1.84
N GLU A 75 -27.44 4.61 1.07
CA GLU A 75 -27.30 3.16 0.94
C GLU A 75 -25.87 2.78 0.51
N GLY A 76 -25.35 3.43 -0.53
CA GLY A 76 -24.00 3.17 -1.02
C GLY A 76 -22.90 3.45 0.00
N ILE A 77 -23.04 4.51 0.80
CA ILE A 77 -22.07 4.85 1.87
C ILE A 77 -22.16 3.83 3.01
N THR A 78 -23.37 3.47 3.45
CA THR A 78 -23.59 2.53 4.56
C THR A 78 -23.23 1.08 4.21
N ARG A 79 -23.22 0.73 2.93
CA ARG A 79 -22.79 -0.59 2.44
C ARG A 79 -21.28 -0.84 2.60
N SER A 80 -20.44 0.19 2.45
CA SER A 80 -18.98 0.03 2.44
C SER A 80 -18.41 -0.50 3.78
N PRO A 81 -18.81 0.04 4.95
CA PRO A 81 -18.37 -0.48 6.26
C PRO A 81 -18.64 -1.97 6.47
N VAL A 82 -19.78 -2.50 5.99
CA VAL A 82 -20.14 -3.92 6.13
C VAL A 82 -19.08 -4.82 5.47
N PHE A 83 -18.68 -4.49 4.24
CA PHE A 83 -17.64 -5.24 3.52
C PHE A 83 -16.24 -5.04 4.12
N SER A 84 -15.91 -3.81 4.52
CA SER A 84 -14.62 -3.51 5.15
C SER A 84 -14.44 -4.27 6.47
N HIS A 85 -15.47 -4.27 7.32
CA HIS A 85 -15.48 -4.97 8.60
C HIS A 85 -15.38 -6.49 8.40
N LEU A 86 -16.11 -7.05 7.42
CA LEU A 86 -16.01 -8.46 7.05
C LEU A 86 -14.58 -8.83 6.61
N ASN A 87 -13.97 -8.03 5.74
CA ASN A 87 -12.62 -8.28 5.24
C ASN A 87 -11.58 -8.20 6.38
N ALA A 88 -11.68 -7.18 7.25
CA ALA A 88 -10.82 -7.05 8.42
C ALA A 88 -10.98 -8.24 9.40
N SER A 89 -12.21 -8.70 9.61
CA SER A 89 -12.51 -9.86 10.46
C SER A 89 -11.93 -11.16 9.90
N LEU A 90 -11.97 -11.35 8.58
CA LEU A 90 -11.37 -12.52 7.91
C LEU A 90 -9.85 -12.51 8.03
N GLN A 91 -9.21 -11.35 7.84
CA GLN A 91 -7.77 -11.20 7.97
C GLN A 91 -7.29 -11.37 9.42
N GLY A 92 -8.05 -10.87 10.40
CA GLY A 92 -7.73 -10.93 11.83
C GLY A 92 -8.29 -12.15 12.58
N LEU A 93 -8.80 -13.17 11.89
CA LEU A 93 -9.62 -14.23 12.49
C LEU A 93 -8.91 -14.98 13.64
N THR A 94 -7.62 -15.24 13.49
CA THR A 94 -6.81 -15.92 14.52
C THR A 94 -6.69 -15.07 15.79
N THR A 95 -6.41 -13.77 15.63
CA THR A 95 -6.33 -12.80 16.72
C THR A 95 -7.67 -12.68 17.45
N ILE A 96 -8.77 -12.54 16.72
CA ILE A 96 -10.12 -12.44 17.30
C ILE A 96 -10.44 -13.67 18.17
N ARG A 97 -10.09 -14.87 17.68
CA ARG A 97 -10.29 -16.12 18.41
C ARG A 97 -9.36 -16.26 19.63
N ALA A 98 -8.12 -15.78 19.53
CA ALA A 98 -7.17 -15.82 20.64
C ALA A 98 -7.59 -14.90 21.80
N PHE A 99 -8.22 -13.77 21.50
CA PHE A 99 -8.73 -12.81 22.50
C PHE A 99 -10.20 -13.03 22.89
N GLU A 100 -10.87 -14.06 22.37
CA GLU A 100 -12.29 -14.36 22.61
C GLU A 100 -13.24 -13.15 22.38
N ALA A 101 -12.90 -12.30 21.41
CA ALA A 101 -13.60 -11.05 21.15
C ALA A 101 -14.76 -11.18 20.14
N GLN A 102 -15.21 -12.39 19.80
CA GLN A 102 -16.16 -12.63 18.71
C GLN A 102 -17.49 -11.88 18.90
N GLU A 103 -18.01 -11.81 20.12
CA GLU A 103 -19.31 -11.17 20.39
C GLU A 103 -19.27 -9.66 20.18
N ILE A 104 -18.16 -9.00 20.53
CA ILE A 104 -17.96 -7.56 20.32
C ILE A 104 -18.01 -7.25 18.82
N LEU A 105 -17.26 -8.02 18.01
CA LEU A 105 -17.21 -7.82 16.56
C LEU A 105 -18.52 -8.19 15.87
N LYS A 106 -19.27 -9.17 16.39
CA LYS A 106 -20.62 -9.48 15.89
C LYS A 106 -21.56 -8.30 16.11
N GLN A 107 -21.59 -7.71 17.31
CA GLN A 107 -22.44 -6.56 17.61
C GLN A 107 -22.09 -5.34 16.74
N GLU A 108 -20.80 -5.12 16.48
CA GLU A 108 -20.35 -4.05 15.58
C GLU A 108 -20.77 -4.31 14.13
N PHE A 109 -20.65 -5.56 13.66
CA PHE A 109 -21.16 -5.97 12.35
C PHE A 109 -22.67 -5.78 12.22
N ASP A 110 -23.44 -6.21 13.23
CA ASP A 110 -24.90 -6.07 13.27
C ASP A 110 -25.29 -4.59 13.22
N THR A 111 -24.56 -3.71 13.91
CA THR A 111 -24.80 -2.25 13.86
C THR A 111 -24.59 -1.69 12.45
N HIS A 112 -23.54 -2.11 11.74
CA HIS A 112 -23.32 -1.71 10.35
C HIS A 112 -24.40 -2.27 9.42
N GLN A 113 -24.81 -3.52 9.63
CA GLN A 113 -25.85 -4.17 8.86
C GLN A 113 -27.22 -3.54 9.07
N ASP A 114 -27.58 -3.18 10.31
CA ASP A 114 -28.84 -2.52 10.63
C ASP A 114 -28.93 -1.14 9.99
N LEU A 115 -27.83 -0.38 10.02
CA LEU A 115 -27.77 0.92 9.37
C LEU A 115 -27.95 0.80 7.84
N HIS A 116 -27.24 -0.14 7.20
CA HIS A 116 -27.41 -0.42 5.77
C HIS A 116 -28.83 -0.88 5.44
N SER A 117 -29.37 -1.82 6.22
CA SER A 117 -30.71 -2.38 6.02
C SER A 117 -31.78 -1.31 6.16
N SER A 118 -31.64 -0.39 7.13
CA SER A 118 -32.56 0.74 7.32
C SER A 118 -32.55 1.71 6.13
N ALA A 119 -31.37 2.04 5.60
CA ALA A 119 -31.22 2.91 4.43
C ALA A 119 -31.78 2.24 3.16
N PHE A 120 -31.49 0.95 2.96
CA PHE A 120 -32.03 0.18 1.85
C PHE A 120 -33.55 0.05 1.92
N TYR A 121 -34.09 -0.26 3.09
CA TYR A 121 -35.53 -0.33 3.32
C TYR A 121 -36.22 1.02 3.03
N LEU A 122 -35.63 2.13 3.49
CA LEU A 122 -36.16 3.47 3.21
C LEU A 122 -36.20 3.78 1.71
N SER A 123 -35.17 3.38 0.96
CA SER A 123 -35.15 3.48 -0.50
C SER A 123 -36.28 2.68 -1.15
N MET A 124 -36.50 1.43 -0.72
CA MET A 124 -37.59 0.59 -1.23
C MET A 124 -38.97 1.18 -0.92
N VAL A 125 -39.21 1.60 0.32
CA VAL A 125 -40.49 2.18 0.75
C VAL A 125 -40.76 3.49 0.03
N SER A 126 -39.74 4.34 -0.17
CA SER A 126 -39.90 5.57 -0.95
C SER A 126 -40.33 5.30 -2.39
N GLY A 127 -39.79 4.25 -3.03
CA GLY A 127 -40.21 3.84 -4.37
C GLY A 127 -41.66 3.33 -4.42
N ARG A 128 -42.08 2.55 -3.42
CA ARG A 128 -43.47 2.06 -3.30
C ARG A 128 -44.47 3.19 -3.05
N ALA A 129 -44.14 4.12 -2.15
CA ALA A 129 -44.98 5.28 -1.86
C ALA A 129 -45.17 6.16 -3.11
N PHE A 130 -44.10 6.40 -3.87
CA PHE A 130 -44.18 7.11 -5.14
C PHE A 130 -45.08 6.39 -6.15
N GLY A 131 -44.91 5.07 -6.32
CA GLY A 131 -45.76 4.26 -7.20
C GLY A 131 -47.25 4.38 -6.86
N MET A 132 -47.60 4.32 -5.57
CA MET A 132 -48.98 4.47 -5.10
C MET A 132 -49.58 5.84 -5.48
N TRP A 133 -48.83 6.94 -5.32
CA TRP A 133 -49.30 8.26 -5.73
C TRP A 133 -49.50 8.38 -7.25
N MET A 134 -48.64 7.74 -8.04
CA MET A 134 -48.78 7.68 -9.49
C MET A 134 -50.04 6.93 -9.91
N ASP A 135 -50.33 5.79 -9.27
CA ASP A 135 -51.53 5.00 -9.54
C ASP A 135 -52.81 5.79 -9.21
N ILE A 136 -52.82 6.55 -8.11
CA ILE A 136 -53.96 7.41 -7.75
C ILE A 136 -54.24 8.44 -8.84
N VAL A 137 -53.20 9.09 -9.38
CA VAL A 137 -53.36 10.08 -10.45
C VAL A 137 -53.84 9.41 -11.76
N CYS A 138 -53.31 8.25 -12.10
CA CYS A 138 -53.77 7.43 -13.23
C CYS A 138 -55.25 7.02 -13.09
N LEU A 139 -55.68 6.63 -11.89
CA LEU A 139 -57.08 6.28 -11.60
C LEU A 139 -58.02 7.49 -11.72
N LEU A 140 -57.58 8.67 -11.24
CA LEU A 140 -58.32 9.92 -11.43
C LEU A 140 -58.44 10.30 -12.92
N PHE A 141 -57.38 10.11 -13.70
CA PHE A 141 -57.42 10.30 -15.15
C PHE A 141 -58.43 9.35 -15.80
N LEU A 142 -58.41 8.06 -15.46
CA LEU A 142 -59.37 7.08 -15.97
C LEU A 142 -60.82 7.46 -15.61
N ALA A 143 -61.07 7.94 -14.39
CA ALA A 143 -62.38 8.44 -13.99
C ALA A 143 -62.81 9.66 -14.80
N CYS A 144 -61.90 10.59 -15.12
CA CYS A 144 -62.19 11.71 -16.01
C CYS A 144 -62.52 11.26 -17.43
N VAL A 145 -61.78 10.30 -17.99
CA VAL A 145 -62.03 9.73 -19.32
C VAL A 145 -63.42 9.09 -19.38
N THR A 146 -63.77 8.26 -18.40
CA THR A 146 -65.07 7.57 -18.37
C THR A 146 -66.24 8.53 -18.16
N LEU A 147 -66.10 9.52 -17.26
CA LEU A 147 -67.13 10.55 -17.04
C LEU A 147 -67.28 11.49 -18.25
N SER A 148 -66.20 11.77 -18.97
CA SER A 148 -66.22 12.59 -20.19
C SER A 148 -67.16 11.99 -21.24
N PHE A 149 -67.16 10.66 -21.41
CA PHE A 149 -68.07 9.97 -22.34
C PHE A 149 -69.52 9.88 -21.84
N LEU A 150 -69.76 9.99 -20.53
CA LEU A 150 -71.11 9.98 -19.94
C LEU A 150 -71.76 11.36 -19.99
N VAL A 151 -70.99 12.43 -19.75
CA VAL A 151 -71.51 13.79 -19.58
C VAL A 151 -71.57 14.55 -20.91
N LEU A 152 -70.62 14.32 -21.81
CA LEU A 152 -70.63 14.91 -23.13
C LEU A 152 -71.37 13.95 -24.05
N GLU A 153 -72.60 14.31 -24.44
CA GLU A 153 -73.32 13.64 -25.53
C GLU A 153 -72.52 13.84 -26.82
N THR A 154 -71.60 12.92 -27.09
CA THR A 154 -70.81 12.88 -28.31
C THR A 154 -71.27 11.71 -29.15
N ASP A 155 -71.55 11.94 -30.45
CA ASP A 155 -71.86 10.91 -31.47
C ASP A 155 -70.63 10.03 -31.77
N VAL A 156 -70.07 9.38 -30.76
CA VAL A 156 -68.91 8.50 -30.86
C VAL A 156 -69.40 7.06 -30.95
N TYR A 157 -68.80 6.26 -31.83
CA TYR A 157 -69.12 4.84 -31.93
C TYR A 157 -68.82 4.12 -30.60
N ASP A 158 -69.74 3.26 -30.15
CA ASP A 158 -69.59 2.50 -28.90
C ASP A 158 -68.26 1.72 -28.81
N GLY A 159 -67.73 1.27 -29.95
CA GLY A 159 -66.43 0.60 -30.05
C GLY A 159 -65.24 1.49 -29.71
N ASP A 160 -65.29 2.78 -30.05
CA ASP A 160 -64.21 3.74 -29.79
C ASP A 160 -64.14 4.12 -28.30
N VAL A 161 -65.30 4.17 -27.64
CA VAL A 161 -65.40 4.37 -26.18
C VAL A 161 -64.74 3.20 -25.44
N GLY A 162 -65.07 1.96 -25.82
CA GLY A 162 -64.45 0.77 -25.24
C GLY A 162 -62.93 0.72 -25.48
N LEU A 163 -62.49 1.12 -26.67
CA LEU A 163 -61.06 1.22 -27.01
C LEU A 163 -60.35 2.27 -26.16
N ALA A 164 -60.89 3.48 -26.03
CA ALA A 164 -60.30 4.56 -25.23
C ALA A 164 -60.18 4.17 -23.75
N ILE A 165 -61.19 3.52 -23.17
CA ILE A 165 -61.17 3.03 -21.79
C ILE A 165 -60.11 1.94 -21.62
N THR A 166 -60.08 0.94 -22.52
CA THR A 166 -59.13 -0.19 -22.43
C THR A 166 -57.69 0.28 -22.55
N GLN A 167 -57.41 1.21 -23.47
CA GLN A 167 -56.08 1.78 -23.64
C GLN A 167 -55.68 2.67 -22.44
N SER A 168 -56.63 3.41 -21.87
CA SER A 168 -56.42 4.22 -20.64
C SER A 168 -56.13 3.36 -19.42
N ILE A 169 -56.74 2.16 -19.31
CA ILE A 169 -56.40 1.19 -18.26
C ILE A 169 -54.96 0.68 -18.44
N GLY A 170 -54.53 0.43 -19.68
CA GLY A 170 -53.15 0.04 -20.00
C GLY A 170 -52.10 1.06 -19.55
N LEU A 171 -52.44 2.37 -19.57
CA LEU A 171 -51.55 3.43 -19.08
C LEU A 171 -51.25 3.33 -17.58
N VAL A 172 -52.20 2.89 -16.75
CA VAL A 172 -52.05 2.91 -15.28
C VAL A 172 -50.80 2.12 -14.84
N GLY A 173 -50.61 0.91 -15.36
CA GLY A 173 -49.47 0.07 -15.00
C GLY A 173 -48.17 0.43 -15.74
N ILE A 174 -48.26 0.72 -17.04
CA ILE A 174 -47.06 0.95 -17.88
C ILE A 174 -46.37 2.27 -17.50
N LEU A 175 -47.14 3.31 -17.19
CA LEU A 175 -46.61 4.63 -16.87
C LEU A 175 -45.94 4.66 -15.49
N GLN A 176 -46.57 4.06 -14.47
CA GLN A 176 -45.98 3.90 -13.15
C GLN A 176 -44.66 3.13 -13.23
N TRP A 177 -44.68 1.97 -13.89
CA TRP A 177 -43.50 1.15 -14.07
C TRP A 177 -42.40 1.92 -14.81
N GLY A 178 -42.72 2.61 -15.91
CA GLY A 178 -41.73 3.35 -16.70
C GLY A 178 -41.06 4.51 -15.97
N ILE A 179 -41.80 5.25 -15.14
CA ILE A 179 -41.18 6.32 -14.35
C ILE A 179 -40.25 5.73 -13.28
N CYS A 180 -40.65 4.64 -12.61
CA CYS A 180 -39.76 3.93 -11.69
C CYS A 180 -38.49 3.42 -12.40
N GLN A 181 -38.61 2.84 -13.60
CA GLN A 181 -37.44 2.42 -14.39
C GLN A 181 -36.55 3.60 -14.76
N SER A 182 -37.12 4.77 -15.11
CA SER A 182 -36.33 5.96 -15.43
C SER A 182 -35.45 6.43 -14.26
N VAL A 183 -35.94 6.30 -13.01
CA VAL A 183 -35.18 6.65 -11.81
C VAL A 183 -34.11 5.61 -11.52
N GLU A 184 -34.40 4.33 -11.76
CA GLU A 184 -33.42 3.25 -11.62
C GLU A 184 -32.25 3.40 -12.61
N ILE A 185 -32.52 3.81 -13.85
CA ILE A 185 -31.45 4.13 -14.82
C ILE A 185 -30.56 5.27 -14.30
N GLU A 186 -31.16 6.35 -13.81
CA GLU A 186 -30.41 7.50 -13.29
C GLU A 186 -29.58 7.12 -12.05
N SER A 187 -30.10 6.24 -11.20
CA SER A 187 -29.36 5.62 -10.09
C SER A 187 -28.12 4.88 -10.57
N GLN A 188 -28.31 3.95 -11.51
CA GLN A 188 -27.24 3.09 -12.03
C GLN A 188 -26.16 3.89 -12.77
N MET A 189 -26.50 5.06 -13.33
CA MET A 189 -25.52 5.97 -13.92
C MET A 189 -24.49 6.51 -12.91
N THR A 190 -24.79 6.49 -11.60
CA THR A 190 -23.81 6.82 -10.55
C THR A 190 -22.61 5.86 -10.56
N SER A 191 -22.82 4.58 -10.90
CA SER A 191 -21.72 3.63 -11.08
C SER A 191 -20.82 4.01 -12.25
N VAL A 192 -21.41 4.45 -13.36
CA VAL A 192 -20.67 4.91 -14.55
C VAL A 192 -19.88 6.17 -14.23
N GLU A 193 -20.47 7.10 -13.47
CA GLU A 193 -19.79 8.30 -12.97
C GLU A 193 -18.52 7.94 -12.17
N ARG A 194 -18.59 6.96 -11.25
CA ARG A 194 -17.43 6.46 -10.49
C ARG A 194 -16.35 5.83 -11.39
N VAL A 195 -16.74 5.05 -12.40
CA VAL A 195 -15.76 4.48 -13.35
C VAL A 195 -15.07 5.59 -14.13
N LEU A 196 -15.80 6.63 -14.54
CA LEU A 196 -15.24 7.80 -15.21
C LEU A 196 -14.32 8.61 -14.28
N GLU A 197 -14.63 8.70 -13.00
CA GLU A 197 -13.77 9.31 -11.99
C GLU A 197 -12.42 8.58 -11.91
N PHE A 198 -12.43 7.24 -11.79
CA PHE A 198 -11.20 6.45 -11.82
C PHE A 198 -10.40 6.58 -13.12
N SER A 199 -11.09 6.74 -14.26
CA SER A 199 -10.45 6.95 -15.56
C SER A 199 -9.77 8.31 -15.70
N ARG A 200 -10.08 9.28 -14.82
CA ARG A 200 -9.55 10.65 -14.86
C ARG A 200 -8.47 10.91 -13.80
N LEU A 201 -8.10 9.91 -13.03
CA LEU A 201 -7.02 10.04 -12.05
C LEU A 201 -5.69 10.43 -12.74
N PRO A 202 -4.85 11.24 -12.09
CA PRO A 202 -3.55 11.61 -12.62
C PRO A 202 -2.71 10.35 -12.83
N SER A 203 -2.12 10.22 -14.02
CA SER A 203 -1.24 9.10 -14.34
C SER A 203 0.14 9.32 -13.73
N GLU A 204 0.85 8.23 -13.44
CA GLU A 204 2.29 8.26 -13.20
C GLU A 204 3.04 8.87 -14.41
N PRO A 205 4.29 9.32 -14.21
CA PRO A 205 5.14 9.75 -15.32
C PRO A 205 5.17 8.74 -16.49
N PRO A 206 5.46 9.20 -17.73
CA PRO A 206 5.44 8.34 -18.90
C PRO A 206 6.25 7.06 -18.74
N LEU A 207 5.66 5.93 -19.15
CA LEU A 207 6.32 4.62 -19.08
C LEU A 207 7.48 4.51 -20.06
N GLN A 208 7.37 5.12 -21.23
CA GLN A 208 8.41 5.11 -22.27
C GLN A 208 9.10 6.47 -22.33
N SER A 209 10.39 6.47 -22.60
CA SER A 209 11.17 7.69 -22.81
C SER A 209 10.68 8.48 -24.03
N GLU A 210 10.75 9.81 -23.94
CA GLU A 210 10.50 10.68 -25.10
C GLU A 210 11.54 10.42 -26.21
N PRO A 211 11.18 10.62 -27.50
CA PRO A 211 12.13 10.50 -28.60
C PRO A 211 13.36 11.39 -28.37
N GLY A 212 14.55 10.78 -28.31
CA GLY A 212 15.83 11.47 -28.05
C GLY A 212 16.29 11.48 -26.58
N LYS A 213 15.45 11.06 -25.63
CA LYS A 213 15.83 10.90 -24.21
C LYS A 213 16.02 9.44 -23.79
N LYS A 214 15.84 8.49 -24.71
CA LYS A 214 16.04 7.07 -24.43
C LYS A 214 17.52 6.80 -24.08
N PRO A 215 17.80 6.05 -23.00
CA PRO A 215 19.18 5.69 -22.69
C PRO A 215 19.76 4.77 -23.79
N PRO A 216 21.10 4.70 -23.91
CA PRO A 216 21.78 3.73 -24.77
C PRO A 216 21.32 2.28 -24.51
N GLU A 217 21.40 1.41 -25.51
CA GLU A 217 20.97 0.00 -25.37
C GLU A 217 21.79 -0.79 -24.34
N ASP A 218 23.03 -0.39 -24.08
CA ASP A 218 23.93 -0.99 -23.10
C ASP A 218 23.84 -0.34 -21.71
N TRP A 219 22.95 0.62 -21.52
CA TRP A 219 22.75 1.29 -20.24
C TRP A 219 21.87 0.45 -19.31
N PRO A 220 22.20 0.37 -18.01
CA PRO A 220 23.42 0.84 -17.36
C PRO A 220 24.59 -0.13 -17.60
N SER A 221 25.76 0.40 -17.99
CA SER A 221 26.93 -0.40 -18.32
C SER A 221 27.78 -0.74 -17.09
N LYS A 222 27.91 0.19 -16.16
CA LYS A 222 28.75 0.09 -14.94
C LYS A 222 27.92 0.02 -13.67
N GLY A 223 26.74 0.66 -13.63
CA GLY A 223 25.89 0.70 -12.45
C GLY A 223 26.35 1.69 -11.37
N SER A 224 27.02 2.78 -11.75
CA SER A 224 27.31 3.89 -10.83
C SER A 224 26.04 4.68 -10.52
N ILE A 225 25.85 5.11 -9.27
CA ILE A 225 24.65 5.83 -8.83
C ILE A 225 25.06 7.10 -8.09
N ILE A 226 24.52 8.24 -8.47
CA ILE A 226 24.84 9.54 -7.85
C ILE A 226 23.54 10.22 -7.41
N PHE A 227 23.41 10.47 -6.12
CA PHE A 227 22.36 11.31 -5.55
C PHE A 227 22.89 12.73 -5.43
N ASN A 228 22.23 13.70 -6.06
CA ASN A 228 22.59 15.11 -6.02
C ASN A 228 21.40 15.95 -5.54
N LYS A 229 21.51 16.44 -4.30
CA LYS A 229 20.51 17.26 -3.59
C LYS A 229 19.11 16.67 -3.69
N VAL A 230 18.98 15.38 -3.38
CA VAL A 230 17.70 14.68 -3.51
C VAL A 230 16.81 14.95 -2.31
N TYR A 231 15.56 15.31 -2.58
CA TYR A 231 14.47 15.44 -1.62
C TYR A 231 13.27 14.62 -2.09
N LEU A 232 12.51 14.05 -1.17
CA LEU A 232 11.31 13.28 -1.46
C LEU A 232 10.23 13.62 -0.44
N SER A 233 9.01 13.85 -0.91
CA SER A 233 7.81 13.97 -0.09
C SER A 233 6.68 13.14 -0.71
N TYR A 234 5.91 12.43 0.11
CA TYR A 234 4.75 11.65 -0.32
C TYR A 234 3.53 12.53 -0.64
N ASN A 235 3.48 13.74 -0.07
CA ASN A 235 2.43 14.70 -0.32
C ASN A 235 3.03 16.09 -0.50
N ALA A 236 2.54 16.84 -1.49
CA ALA A 236 3.01 18.19 -1.79
C ALA A 236 2.88 19.15 -0.60
N MET A 237 1.96 18.89 0.34
CA MET A 237 1.75 19.69 1.55
C MET A 237 2.53 19.21 2.77
N GLU A 238 3.16 18.05 2.71
CA GLU A 238 3.91 17.47 3.83
C GLU A 238 5.40 17.80 3.78
N THR A 239 6.06 17.67 4.92
CA THR A 239 7.51 17.87 5.04
C THR A 239 8.27 16.79 4.28
N ASP A 240 9.35 17.16 3.60
CA ASP A 240 10.20 16.20 2.89
C ASP A 240 10.73 15.12 3.86
N VAL A 241 10.51 13.85 3.51
CA VAL A 241 11.00 12.67 4.25
C VAL A 241 12.48 12.46 3.98
N LEU A 242 12.92 12.62 2.73
CA LEU A 242 14.34 12.66 2.38
C LEU A 242 14.78 14.10 2.23
N LYS A 243 15.93 14.44 2.83
CA LYS A 243 16.40 15.81 2.95
C LYS A 243 17.84 15.92 2.47
N ASN A 244 18.03 16.58 1.33
CA ASN A 244 19.33 16.94 0.79
C ASN A 244 20.33 15.76 0.73
N LEU A 245 19.91 14.62 0.17
CA LEU A 245 20.81 13.48 0.04
C LEU A 245 21.84 13.73 -1.06
N ASN A 246 23.12 13.63 -0.69
CA ASN A 246 24.27 13.84 -1.56
C ASN A 246 25.31 12.75 -1.32
N PHE A 247 25.38 11.76 -2.21
CA PHE A 247 26.40 10.71 -2.15
C PHE A 247 26.54 10.02 -3.51
N ASN A 248 27.65 9.31 -3.69
CA ASN A 248 27.94 8.54 -4.89
C ASN A 248 28.27 7.09 -4.54
N ILE A 249 27.70 6.15 -5.30
CA ILE A 249 27.98 4.72 -5.23
C ILE A 249 28.76 4.36 -6.49
N LEU A 250 29.91 3.72 -6.29
CA LEU A 250 30.81 3.34 -7.35
C LEU A 250 30.31 2.08 -8.08
N PRO A 251 30.72 1.84 -9.33
CA PRO A 251 30.43 0.60 -10.04
C PRO A 251 30.82 -0.65 -9.25
N SER A 252 29.98 -1.69 -9.32
CA SER A 252 30.19 -2.99 -8.66
C SER A 252 30.30 -2.96 -7.14
N GLU A 253 29.98 -1.82 -6.52
CA GLU A 253 30.13 -1.62 -5.10
C GLU A 253 28.97 -2.24 -4.31
N LYS A 254 29.27 -2.86 -3.16
CA LYS A 254 28.28 -3.36 -2.19
C LYS A 254 28.10 -2.30 -1.11
N VAL A 255 26.93 -1.71 -1.03
CA VAL A 255 26.60 -0.67 -0.05
C VAL A 255 25.51 -1.16 0.89
N GLY A 256 25.83 -1.22 2.18
CA GLY A 256 24.85 -1.48 3.23
C GLY A 256 24.14 -0.20 3.64
N ILE A 257 22.82 -0.21 3.83
CA ILE A 257 22.02 0.94 4.23
C ILE A 257 21.39 0.64 5.59
N VAL A 258 21.69 1.47 6.59
CA VAL A 258 21.20 1.34 7.96
C VAL A 258 20.65 2.64 8.51
N GLY A 259 19.87 2.51 9.57
CA GLY A 259 19.21 3.63 10.22
C GLY A 259 18.05 3.12 11.06
N ARG A 260 17.60 3.92 12.02
CA ARG A 260 16.42 3.59 12.84
C ARG A 260 15.18 3.39 11.95
N THR A 261 14.17 2.72 12.49
CA THR A 261 12.84 2.69 11.87
C THR A 261 12.35 4.12 11.67
N GLY A 262 11.83 4.44 10.48
CA GLY A 262 11.44 5.81 10.11
C GLY A 262 12.58 6.74 9.67
N ALA A 263 13.83 6.26 9.55
CA ALA A 263 14.95 7.11 9.09
C ALA A 263 14.94 7.44 7.58
N GLY A 264 14.00 6.88 6.81
CA GLY A 264 13.88 7.13 5.35
C GLY A 264 14.49 6.06 4.44
N LYS A 265 14.87 4.89 4.95
CA LYS A 265 15.50 3.81 4.15
C LYS A 265 14.62 3.30 3.00
N SER A 266 13.36 2.97 3.27
CA SER A 266 12.42 2.53 2.22
C SER A 266 12.09 3.66 1.25
N SER A 267 12.00 4.91 1.75
CA SER A 267 11.83 6.09 0.90
C SER A 267 13.01 6.31 -0.06
N LEU A 268 14.22 5.93 0.34
CA LEU A 268 15.40 5.95 -0.54
C LEU A 268 15.23 4.97 -1.73
N ILE A 269 14.68 3.78 -1.48
CA ILE A 269 14.31 2.83 -2.55
C ILE A 269 13.22 3.43 -3.43
N SER A 270 12.16 4.01 -2.84
CA SER A 270 11.08 4.66 -3.59
C SER A 270 11.60 5.77 -4.51
N ALA A 271 12.60 6.55 -4.05
CA ALA A 271 13.28 7.57 -4.85
C ALA A 271 14.04 6.95 -6.03
N LEU A 272 14.78 5.86 -5.81
CA LEU A 272 15.56 5.17 -6.83
C LEU A 272 14.67 4.55 -7.93
N PHE A 273 13.55 3.91 -7.55
CA PHE A 273 12.58 3.34 -8.50
C PHE A 273 11.60 4.36 -9.10
N ARG A 274 11.69 5.63 -8.67
CA ARG A 274 10.75 6.71 -9.02
C ARG A 274 9.29 6.27 -8.84
N THR A 275 8.99 5.62 -7.73
CA THR A 275 7.59 5.34 -7.35
C THR A 275 6.93 6.62 -6.83
N GLU A 276 7.74 7.48 -6.19
CA GLU A 276 7.33 8.79 -5.69
C GLU A 276 8.07 9.92 -6.40
N GLY A 277 7.47 11.12 -6.39
CA GLY A 277 8.10 12.32 -6.93
C GLY A 277 9.33 12.75 -6.11
N ILE A 278 10.40 13.11 -6.80
CA ILE A 278 11.64 13.62 -6.19
C ILE A 278 11.96 15.03 -6.67
N LYS A 279 12.61 15.82 -5.82
CA LYS A 279 13.30 17.07 -6.18
C LYS A 279 14.81 16.81 -6.16
N GLY A 280 15.56 17.49 -7.01
CA GLY A 280 16.98 17.19 -7.23
C GLY A 280 17.17 16.14 -8.33
N ASN A 281 18.36 15.54 -8.39
CA ASN A 281 18.70 14.61 -9.48
C ASN A 281 19.31 13.32 -8.94
N ILE A 282 18.90 12.19 -9.50
CA ILE A 282 19.58 10.91 -9.34
C ILE A 282 20.14 10.52 -10.71
N LEU A 283 21.44 10.29 -10.78
CA LEU A 283 22.11 9.89 -12.02
C LEU A 283 22.56 8.44 -11.92
N ILE A 284 22.26 7.65 -12.95
CA ILE A 284 22.79 6.30 -13.12
C ILE A 284 23.68 6.28 -14.37
N ASP A 285 24.97 5.99 -14.20
CA ASP A 285 25.99 6.06 -15.27
C ASP A 285 25.98 7.40 -16.04
N GLY A 286 25.72 8.49 -15.32
CA GLY A 286 25.67 9.86 -15.86
C GLY A 286 24.33 10.25 -16.51
N VAL A 287 23.40 9.30 -16.67
CA VAL A 287 22.04 9.59 -17.18
C VAL A 287 21.13 9.94 -16.01
N ASN A 288 20.45 11.08 -16.07
CA ASN A 288 19.47 11.46 -15.07
C ASN A 288 18.21 10.60 -15.20
N ILE A 289 17.86 9.88 -14.13
CA ILE A 289 16.72 8.97 -14.15
C ILE A 289 15.38 9.69 -14.29
N CYS A 290 15.32 11.00 -13.99
CA CYS A 290 14.11 11.82 -14.14
C CYS A 290 13.72 12.05 -15.61
N ASP A 291 14.70 11.97 -16.52
CA ASP A 291 14.53 12.29 -17.95
C ASP A 291 14.12 11.08 -18.80
N ILE A 292 14.25 9.86 -18.25
CA ILE A 292 13.90 8.60 -18.91
C ILE A 292 12.52 8.09 -18.50
N GLY A 293 11.93 7.23 -19.32
CA GLY A 293 10.68 6.54 -19.06
C GLY A 293 10.80 5.55 -17.90
N LEU A 294 9.72 5.37 -17.14
CA LEU A 294 9.72 4.49 -15.96
C LEU A 294 9.99 3.03 -16.31
N HIS A 295 9.53 2.53 -17.46
CA HIS A 295 9.79 1.16 -17.88
C HIS A 295 11.27 0.98 -18.25
N ASP A 296 11.85 1.95 -18.96
CA ASP A 296 13.27 1.94 -19.32
C ASP A 296 14.18 1.99 -18.06
N LEU A 297 13.76 2.68 -16.99
CA LEU A 297 14.46 2.67 -15.71
C LEU A 297 14.27 1.33 -14.96
N ARG A 298 13.01 0.96 -14.68
CA ARG A 298 12.65 -0.12 -13.77
C ARG A 298 13.00 -1.50 -14.33
N SER A 299 13.12 -1.66 -15.65
CA SER A 299 13.58 -2.92 -16.26
C SER A 299 15.06 -3.21 -15.96
N HIS A 300 15.88 -2.18 -15.71
CA HIS A 300 17.33 -2.27 -15.52
C HIS A 300 17.77 -2.27 -14.04
N ILE A 301 16.82 -2.27 -13.11
CA ILE A 301 17.09 -2.36 -11.67
C ILE A 301 16.33 -3.57 -11.12
N SER A 302 17.05 -4.52 -10.54
CA SER A 302 16.43 -5.68 -9.87
C SER A 302 16.19 -5.37 -8.39
N ILE A 303 15.06 -5.83 -7.85
CA ILE A 303 14.75 -5.75 -6.42
C ILE A 303 14.42 -7.13 -5.86
N ILE A 304 14.92 -7.39 -4.66
CA ILE A 304 14.52 -8.51 -3.81
C ILE A 304 13.85 -7.90 -2.57
N PRO A 305 12.50 -7.93 -2.50
CA PRO A 305 11.76 -7.29 -1.42
C PRO A 305 11.85 -8.07 -0.10
N GLN A 306 11.48 -7.39 0.99
CA GLN A 306 11.40 -7.98 2.33
C GLN A 306 10.33 -9.08 2.40
N GLU A 307 9.19 -8.84 1.76
CA GLU A 307 8.10 -9.81 1.65
C GLU A 307 8.04 -10.37 0.21
N PRO A 308 8.47 -11.62 -0.01
CA PRO A 308 8.48 -12.21 -1.34
C PRO A 308 7.04 -12.56 -1.78
N VAL A 309 6.54 -11.85 -2.79
CA VAL A 309 5.20 -12.08 -3.35
C VAL A 309 5.28 -12.99 -4.58
N LEU A 310 4.51 -14.08 -4.55
CA LEU A 310 4.25 -14.94 -5.70
C LEU A 310 2.78 -14.84 -6.12
N PHE A 311 2.55 -14.84 -7.42
CA PHE A 311 1.22 -14.79 -8.02
C PHE A 311 0.69 -16.20 -8.25
N ASN A 312 -0.63 -16.35 -8.17
CA ASN A 312 -1.30 -17.60 -8.54
C ASN A 312 -0.99 -17.94 -10.02
N GLY A 313 -0.57 -19.18 -10.28
CA GLY A 313 -0.11 -19.62 -11.61
C GLY A 313 0.92 -20.73 -11.52
N THR A 314 1.93 -20.70 -12.38
CA THR A 314 3.07 -21.64 -12.34
C THR A 314 4.37 -20.95 -11.90
N ILE A 315 5.38 -21.72 -11.49
CA ILE A 315 6.73 -21.18 -11.25
C ILE A 315 7.26 -20.48 -12.51
N LYS A 316 7.05 -21.06 -13.70
CA LYS A 316 7.40 -20.44 -14.99
C LYS A 316 6.83 -19.03 -15.11
N GLN A 317 5.52 -18.88 -14.95
CA GLN A 317 4.83 -17.58 -15.06
C GLN A 317 5.28 -16.58 -13.99
N ASN A 318 5.70 -17.07 -12.83
CA ASN A 318 6.24 -16.23 -11.76
C ASN A 318 7.67 -15.77 -12.04
N LEU A 319 8.50 -16.57 -12.71
CA LEU A 319 9.86 -16.21 -13.09
C LEU A 319 9.90 -15.31 -14.33
N ASP A 320 9.10 -15.65 -15.33
CA ASP A 320 9.05 -14.99 -16.62
C ASP A 320 7.59 -14.82 -17.09
N PRO A 321 6.92 -13.74 -16.70
CA PRO A 321 5.53 -13.49 -17.05
C PRO A 321 5.31 -13.11 -18.52
N PHE A 322 6.38 -12.82 -19.26
CA PHE A 322 6.34 -12.36 -20.66
C PHE A 322 6.87 -13.39 -21.66
N ASP A 323 7.26 -14.58 -21.20
CA ASP A 323 7.86 -15.66 -22.01
C ASP A 323 9.05 -15.17 -22.87
N GLU A 324 9.90 -14.33 -22.28
CA GLU A 324 11.11 -13.76 -22.90
C GLU A 324 12.29 -14.75 -22.92
N PHE A 325 12.30 -15.74 -22.02
CA PHE A 325 13.42 -16.67 -21.84
C PHE A 325 13.04 -18.11 -22.19
N ALA A 326 13.99 -18.83 -22.81
CA ALA A 326 13.84 -20.25 -23.06
C ALA A 326 13.79 -21.05 -21.75
N GLU A 327 13.01 -22.14 -21.73
CA GLU A 327 12.77 -22.93 -20.53
C GLU A 327 14.06 -23.52 -19.91
N ASP A 328 15.05 -23.85 -20.75
CA ASP A 328 16.35 -24.35 -20.30
C ASP A 328 17.13 -23.30 -19.51
N VAL A 329 16.99 -22.01 -19.84
CA VAL A 329 17.58 -20.90 -19.07
C VAL A 329 16.89 -20.78 -17.73
N LEU A 330 15.57 -20.95 -17.69
CA LEU A 330 14.79 -20.91 -16.45
C LEU A 330 15.17 -22.06 -15.51
N ARG A 331 15.27 -23.30 -16.03
CA ARG A 331 15.72 -24.46 -15.25
C ARG A 331 17.14 -24.27 -14.72
N LYS A 332 18.07 -23.83 -15.59
CA LYS A 332 19.44 -23.53 -15.18
C LYS A 332 19.50 -22.47 -14.08
N THR A 333 18.67 -21.44 -14.16
CA THR A 333 18.62 -20.39 -13.14
C THR A 333 18.08 -20.91 -11.80
N LEU A 334 17.08 -21.80 -11.84
CA LEU A 334 16.58 -22.49 -10.66
C LEU A 334 17.63 -23.42 -10.02
N ASP A 335 18.43 -24.10 -10.83
CA ASP A 335 19.56 -24.91 -10.36
C ASP A 335 20.64 -24.05 -9.69
N GLU A 336 20.90 -22.86 -10.25
CA GLU A 336 21.91 -21.91 -9.75
C GLU A 336 21.56 -21.28 -8.40
N VAL A 337 20.27 -21.15 -8.07
CA VAL A 337 19.81 -20.73 -6.72
C VAL A 337 19.64 -21.91 -5.76
N GLU A 338 20.03 -23.11 -6.18
CA GLU A 338 20.04 -24.33 -5.37
C GLU A 338 18.66 -24.67 -4.77
N LEU A 339 17.58 -24.38 -5.49
CA LEU A 339 16.19 -24.71 -5.10
C LEU A 339 15.89 -26.22 -5.23
N LYS A 340 16.85 -27.09 -4.91
CA LYS A 340 16.88 -28.53 -5.23
C LYS A 340 15.77 -29.35 -4.58
N GLU A 341 15.16 -28.89 -3.49
CA GLU A 341 14.08 -29.64 -2.84
C GLU A 341 12.79 -29.65 -3.66
N ILE A 342 12.60 -28.67 -4.56
CA ILE A 342 11.49 -28.62 -5.51
C ILE A 342 11.84 -29.42 -6.79
N HIS A 343 13.04 -30.03 -6.87
CA HIS A 343 13.53 -30.82 -8.00
C HIS A 343 13.23 -32.32 -7.91
N GLN A 344 12.61 -32.83 -6.84
CA GLN A 344 12.27 -34.27 -6.76
C GLN A 344 11.06 -34.70 -7.62
N GLY A 345 10.72 -33.93 -8.66
CA GLY A 345 9.71 -34.29 -9.65
C GLY A 345 10.03 -33.69 -11.02
N SER A 346 9.85 -34.47 -12.09
CA SER A 346 10.11 -34.14 -13.50
C SER A 346 9.22 -33.04 -14.10
N SER A 347 8.55 -32.21 -13.28
CA SER A 347 7.62 -31.16 -13.69
C SER A 347 7.75 -29.87 -12.85
N SER A 348 8.94 -29.61 -12.30
CA SER A 348 9.23 -28.55 -11.30
C SER A 348 8.87 -27.12 -11.75
N ILE A 349 9.19 -26.71 -12.99
CA ILE A 349 8.91 -25.34 -13.45
C ILE A 349 7.43 -25.07 -13.74
N HIS A 350 6.65 -26.13 -13.96
CA HIS A 350 5.20 -26.07 -14.13
C HIS A 350 4.46 -26.32 -12.82
N ALA A 351 5.17 -26.43 -11.69
CA ALA A 351 4.54 -26.61 -10.39
C ALA A 351 3.55 -25.44 -10.13
N PRO A 352 2.33 -25.76 -9.65
CA PRO A 352 1.35 -24.75 -9.34
C PRO A 352 1.78 -23.93 -8.12
N VAL A 353 1.57 -22.62 -8.22
CA VAL A 353 1.79 -21.65 -7.16
C VAL A 353 0.41 -21.17 -6.71
N SER A 354 0.08 -21.42 -5.45
CA SER A 354 -1.17 -20.93 -4.85
C SER A 354 -1.10 -19.42 -4.60
N GLU A 355 -2.25 -18.79 -4.34
CA GLU A 355 -2.31 -17.36 -4.01
C GLU A 355 -1.34 -16.99 -2.88
N GLY A 356 -0.55 -15.93 -3.10
CA GLY A 356 0.50 -15.48 -2.18
C GLY A 356 1.69 -16.44 -2.00
N GLY A 357 1.76 -17.51 -2.79
CA GLY A 357 2.75 -18.57 -2.62
C GLY A 357 2.62 -19.33 -1.29
N SER A 358 1.39 -19.46 -0.77
CA SER A 358 1.07 -20.13 0.50
C SER A 358 1.54 -21.58 0.59
N ASN A 359 1.78 -22.24 -0.54
CA ASN A 359 2.32 -23.59 -0.64
C ASN A 359 3.87 -23.66 -0.62
N PHE A 360 4.56 -22.53 -0.46
CA PHE A 360 6.03 -22.44 -0.37
C PHE A 360 6.47 -21.90 0.99
N SER A 361 7.62 -22.36 1.47
CA SER A 361 8.26 -21.76 2.65
C SER A 361 8.71 -20.32 2.34
N VAL A 362 8.92 -19.51 3.39
CA VAL A 362 9.44 -18.14 3.24
C VAL A 362 10.78 -18.15 2.51
N GLY A 363 11.70 -19.05 2.88
CA GLY A 363 12.99 -19.21 2.22
C GLY A 363 12.87 -19.60 0.74
N GLN A 364 11.97 -20.51 0.39
CA GLN A 364 11.72 -20.89 -1.01
C GLN A 364 11.18 -19.72 -1.83
N ARG A 365 10.23 -18.95 -1.30
CA ARG A 365 9.72 -17.73 -1.96
C ARG A 365 10.84 -16.71 -2.20
N GLN A 366 11.77 -16.60 -1.25
CA GLN A 366 12.94 -15.73 -1.39
C GLN A 366 13.88 -16.20 -2.50
N LEU A 367 14.15 -17.51 -2.59
CA LEU A 367 14.98 -18.09 -3.65
C LEU A 367 14.34 -17.91 -5.03
N VAL A 368 13.00 -17.98 -5.14
CA VAL A 368 12.30 -17.63 -6.39
C VAL A 368 12.49 -16.14 -6.74
N CYS A 369 12.47 -15.23 -5.77
CA CYS A 369 12.77 -13.81 -6.00
C CYS A 369 14.24 -13.59 -6.42
N LEU A 370 15.18 -14.33 -5.81
CA LEU A 370 16.58 -14.32 -6.22
C LEU A 370 16.75 -14.83 -7.65
N ALA A 371 16.04 -15.89 -8.04
CA ALA A 371 16.04 -16.40 -9.40
C ALA A 371 15.52 -15.36 -10.41
N ARG A 372 14.45 -14.61 -10.08
CA ARG A 372 13.97 -13.48 -10.90
C ARG A 372 15.05 -12.43 -11.13
N ALA A 373 15.77 -12.05 -10.07
CA ALA A 373 16.85 -11.08 -10.16
C ALA A 373 18.02 -11.58 -11.02
N LEU A 374 18.37 -12.87 -10.90
CA LEU A 374 19.41 -13.51 -11.70
C LEU A 374 19.07 -13.60 -13.19
N LEU A 375 17.81 -13.88 -13.52
CA LEU A 375 17.35 -13.96 -14.91
C LEU A 375 17.54 -12.64 -15.66
N ARG A 376 17.24 -11.51 -14.99
CA ARG A 376 17.32 -10.17 -15.58
C ARG A 376 18.76 -9.67 -15.76
N LYS A 377 19.72 -10.17 -14.98
CA LYS A 377 21.16 -9.80 -15.06
C LYS A 377 21.43 -8.28 -15.02
N ASN A 378 20.60 -7.55 -14.28
CA ASN A 378 20.73 -6.10 -14.11
C ASN A 378 22.02 -5.74 -13.36
N LYS A 379 22.65 -4.61 -13.72
CA LYS A 379 23.86 -4.11 -13.06
C LYS A 379 23.61 -3.53 -11.67
N ILE A 380 22.35 -3.22 -11.34
CA ILE A 380 21.95 -2.68 -10.04
C ILE A 380 20.96 -3.65 -9.40
N LEU A 381 21.28 -4.07 -8.18
CA LEU A 381 20.45 -4.93 -7.36
C LEU A 381 20.14 -4.24 -6.03
N VAL A 382 18.87 -4.21 -5.65
CA VAL A 382 18.40 -3.72 -4.36
C VAL A 382 17.90 -4.90 -3.53
N LEU A 383 18.47 -5.07 -2.34
CA LEU A 383 18.08 -6.08 -1.36
C LEU A 383 17.38 -5.35 -0.20
N ASP A 384 16.08 -5.52 -0.06
CA ASP A 384 15.32 -4.96 1.05
C ASP A 384 15.08 -6.06 2.07
N GLU A 385 15.98 -6.20 3.06
CA GLU A 385 15.85 -7.16 4.17
C GLU A 385 15.55 -8.61 3.76
N ALA A 386 16.13 -9.03 2.64
CA ALA A 386 15.85 -10.29 1.98
C ALA A 386 15.99 -11.57 2.85
N THR A 387 16.62 -11.51 4.03
CA THR A 387 16.92 -12.70 4.84
C THR A 387 16.40 -12.64 6.27
N ALA A 388 15.55 -11.66 6.61
CA ALA A 388 15.08 -11.45 7.98
C ALA A 388 14.27 -12.61 8.57
N ASN A 389 13.52 -13.34 7.73
CA ASN A 389 12.57 -14.41 8.14
C ASN A 389 12.94 -15.79 7.56
N VAL A 390 14.22 -15.98 7.28
CA VAL A 390 14.76 -17.20 6.67
C VAL A 390 15.59 -17.96 7.70
N ASP A 391 15.58 -19.30 7.63
CA ASP A 391 16.42 -20.14 8.48
C ASP A 391 17.92 -19.90 8.21
N PRO A 392 18.82 -20.13 9.18
CA PRO A 392 20.25 -19.81 9.01
C PRO A 392 20.92 -20.53 7.82
N GLN A 393 20.50 -21.75 7.49
CA GLN A 393 21.07 -22.51 6.38
C GLN A 393 20.70 -21.90 5.03
N THR A 394 19.42 -21.55 4.85
CA THR A 394 18.93 -20.89 3.65
C THR A 394 19.45 -19.45 3.53
N ASP A 395 19.62 -18.72 4.64
CA ASP A 395 20.27 -17.40 4.65
C ASP A 395 21.71 -17.50 4.14
N GLU A 396 22.50 -18.45 4.65
CA GLU A 396 23.87 -18.68 4.17
C GLU A 396 23.91 -19.02 2.67
N LEU A 397 22.98 -19.85 2.20
CA LEU A 397 22.84 -20.17 0.79
C LEU A 397 22.54 -18.93 -0.07
N ILE A 398 21.60 -18.08 0.36
CA ILE A 398 21.24 -16.83 -0.33
C ILE A 398 22.46 -15.90 -0.38
N GLN A 399 23.14 -15.69 0.75
CA GLN A 399 24.33 -14.84 0.83
C GLN A 399 25.48 -15.34 -0.06
N ASN A 400 25.74 -16.65 -0.06
CA ASN A 400 26.77 -17.27 -0.91
C ASN A 400 26.43 -17.14 -2.40
N THR A 401 25.15 -17.25 -2.76
CA THR A 401 24.68 -17.07 -4.14
C THR A 401 24.80 -15.61 -4.56
N LEU A 402 24.40 -14.67 -3.69
CA LEU A 402 24.55 -13.23 -3.92
C LEU A 402 26.01 -12.85 -4.21
N ARG A 403 26.94 -13.30 -3.37
CA ARG A 403 28.39 -13.05 -3.53
C ARG A 403 28.95 -13.61 -4.84
N ARG A 404 28.59 -14.85 -5.19
CA ARG A 404 29.11 -15.51 -6.40
C ARG A 404 28.54 -14.92 -7.68
N LYS A 405 27.24 -14.64 -7.72
CA LYS A 405 26.52 -14.33 -8.97
C LYS A 405 26.39 -12.84 -9.24
N PHE A 406 26.39 -12.00 -8.21
CA PHE A 406 26.25 -10.55 -8.34
C PHE A 406 27.55 -9.81 -8.02
N ASN A 407 28.71 -10.45 -8.19
CA ASN A 407 30.01 -9.83 -7.93
C ASN A 407 30.20 -8.53 -8.76
N ASP A 408 29.84 -8.57 -10.04
CA ASP A 408 30.04 -7.47 -10.98
C ASP A 408 28.85 -6.48 -11.06
N CYS A 409 27.97 -6.51 -10.05
CA CYS A 409 26.79 -5.65 -9.95
C CYS A 409 26.93 -4.70 -8.76
N THR A 410 26.40 -3.50 -8.85
CA THR A 410 26.22 -2.62 -7.70
C THR A 410 25.07 -3.15 -6.85
N VAL A 411 25.31 -3.39 -5.56
CA VAL A 411 24.31 -3.99 -4.65
C VAL A 411 24.02 -3.04 -3.51
N LEU A 412 22.75 -2.68 -3.34
CA LEU A 412 22.25 -1.87 -2.24
C LEU A 412 21.49 -2.75 -1.26
N THR A 413 22.00 -2.91 -0.05
CA THR A 413 21.42 -3.81 0.96
C THR A 413 20.85 -3.01 2.12
N ILE A 414 19.54 -2.89 2.20
CA ILE A 414 18.88 -2.44 3.43
C ILE A 414 18.91 -3.58 4.43
N ALA A 415 19.48 -3.32 5.60
CA ALA A 415 19.57 -4.32 6.65
C ALA A 415 19.02 -3.82 7.98
N HIS A 416 18.16 -4.64 8.58
CA HIS A 416 17.87 -4.60 10.02
C HIS A 416 18.87 -5.40 10.85
N ARG A 417 19.55 -6.40 10.27
CA ARG A 417 20.62 -7.16 10.92
C ARG A 417 21.99 -6.58 10.53
N LEU A 418 22.63 -5.87 11.45
CA LEU A 418 23.93 -5.23 11.20
C LEU A 418 25.02 -6.20 10.74
N SER A 419 24.98 -7.46 11.18
CA SER A 419 25.94 -8.50 10.75
C SER A 419 25.94 -8.74 9.24
N SER A 420 24.78 -8.64 8.59
CA SER A 420 24.64 -8.93 7.15
C SER A 420 25.37 -7.93 6.24
N ILE A 421 25.64 -6.72 6.75
CA ILE A 421 26.26 -5.63 5.99
C ILE A 421 27.70 -5.32 6.38
N MET A 422 28.26 -5.98 7.40
CA MET A 422 29.66 -5.78 7.80
C MET A 422 30.66 -6.18 6.72
N HIS A 423 30.20 -6.93 5.71
CA HIS A 423 30.96 -7.32 4.52
C HIS A 423 30.77 -6.36 3.33
N SER A 424 30.11 -5.22 3.54
CA SER A 424 29.90 -4.21 2.49
C SER A 424 31.15 -3.37 2.28
N ASN A 425 31.36 -2.86 1.06
CA ASN A 425 32.44 -1.94 0.77
C ASN A 425 32.26 -0.61 1.51
N ARG A 426 31.02 -0.11 1.56
CA ARG A 426 30.64 1.07 2.35
C ARG A 426 29.30 0.86 3.05
N ILE A 427 29.09 1.54 4.17
CA ILE A 427 27.81 1.59 4.87
C ILE A 427 27.29 3.02 4.86
N LEU A 428 26.07 3.19 4.36
CA LEU A 428 25.28 4.40 4.39
C LEU A 428 24.42 4.41 5.66
N VAL A 429 24.72 5.31 6.59
CA VAL A 429 23.91 5.49 7.81
C VAL A 429 22.96 6.66 7.61
N MET A 430 21.66 6.39 7.68
CA MET A 430 20.60 7.38 7.58
C MET A 430 20.06 7.75 8.96
N ASP A 431 19.83 9.05 9.17
CA ASP A 431 19.15 9.57 10.35
C ASP A 431 18.16 10.67 9.95
N ALA A 432 16.91 10.55 10.40
CA ALA A 432 15.82 11.50 10.16
C ALA A 432 15.70 12.04 8.71
N GLY A 433 15.95 11.19 7.71
CA GLY A 433 15.88 11.55 6.29
C GLY A 433 17.15 12.13 5.68
N THR A 434 18.22 12.24 6.46
CA THR A 434 19.52 12.80 6.04
C THR A 434 20.62 11.73 6.04
N LEU A 435 21.68 12.01 5.30
CA LEU A 435 22.91 11.21 5.33
C LEU A 435 23.74 11.58 6.56
N ALA A 436 23.92 10.65 7.49
CA ALA A 436 24.71 10.86 8.70
C ALA A 436 26.17 10.43 8.51
N GLU A 437 26.41 9.22 8.00
CA GLU A 437 27.73 8.64 7.82
C GLU A 437 27.79 7.82 6.53
N PHE A 438 28.94 7.82 5.85
CA PHE A 438 29.15 7.03 4.64
C PHE A 438 30.61 6.70 4.40
N ASP A 439 31.04 5.52 4.83
CA ASP A 439 32.41 5.03 4.64
C ASP A 439 32.47 3.50 4.83
N HIS A 440 33.66 2.92 4.72
CA HIS A 440 33.91 1.51 4.99
C HIS A 440 33.54 1.16 6.45
N PRO A 441 32.89 -0.01 6.71
CA PRO A 441 32.45 -0.41 8.04
C PRO A 441 33.52 -0.25 9.13
N TYR A 442 34.75 -0.70 8.84
CA TYR A 442 35.88 -0.62 9.78
C TYR A 442 36.24 0.83 10.17
N VAL A 443 36.21 1.77 9.22
CA VAL A 443 36.52 3.19 9.47
C VAL A 443 35.41 3.83 10.32
N LEU A 444 34.15 3.54 9.98
CA LEU A 444 33.00 4.04 10.73
C LEU A 444 32.97 3.53 12.18
N LEU A 445 33.40 2.29 12.38
CA LEU A 445 33.49 1.69 13.71
C LEU A 445 34.64 2.23 14.55
N GLN A 446 35.69 2.81 13.96
CA GLN A 446 36.74 3.49 14.75
C GLN A 446 36.26 4.81 15.36
N ASN A 447 35.20 5.40 14.82
CA ASN A 447 34.62 6.62 15.38
C ASN A 447 33.68 6.27 16.54
N GLU A 448 34.16 6.35 17.78
CA GLU A 448 33.38 6.07 18.99
C GLU A 448 32.15 6.99 19.16
N ASN A 449 32.20 8.19 18.58
CA ASN A 449 31.08 9.13 18.57
C ASN A 449 30.11 8.90 17.40
N GLY A 450 30.40 7.91 16.55
CA GLY A 450 29.64 7.61 15.35
C GLY A 450 28.30 6.94 15.63
N LEU A 451 27.34 7.16 14.74
CA LEU A 451 26.01 6.58 14.82
C LEU A 451 26.09 5.06 14.60
N LEU A 452 26.90 4.58 13.65
CA LEU A 452 27.11 3.14 13.44
C LEU A 452 27.70 2.46 14.68
N TYR A 453 28.74 3.06 15.29
CA TYR A 453 29.35 2.57 16.53
C TYR A 453 28.29 2.39 17.62
N SER A 454 27.45 3.40 17.83
CA SER A 454 26.37 3.37 18.82
C SER A 454 25.33 2.27 18.55
N MET A 455 25.06 1.96 17.28
CA MET A 455 24.14 0.88 16.90
C MET A 455 24.74 -0.49 17.16
N VAL A 456 26.02 -0.69 16.82
CA VAL A 456 26.73 -1.95 17.05
C VAL A 456 26.90 -2.25 18.53
N GLN A 457 27.27 -1.25 19.35
CA GLN A 457 27.39 -1.45 20.81
C GLN A 457 26.07 -1.88 21.47
N LYS A 458 24.93 -1.45 20.92
CA LYS A 458 23.60 -1.86 21.42
C LYS A 458 23.25 -3.32 21.12
N THR A 459 23.95 -3.97 20.19
CA THR A 459 23.73 -5.41 19.89
C THR A 459 24.35 -6.35 20.94
N GLY A 460 25.14 -5.81 21.87
CA GLY A 460 25.82 -6.57 22.92
C GLY A 460 27.30 -6.79 22.61
N LYS A 461 28.11 -6.97 23.68
CA LYS A 461 29.59 -6.98 23.57
C LYS A 461 30.14 -8.06 22.64
N GLN A 462 29.64 -9.29 22.74
CA GLN A 462 30.11 -10.40 21.90
C GLN A 462 29.83 -10.17 20.42
N MET A 463 28.59 -9.80 20.07
CA MET A 463 28.23 -9.49 18.68
C MET A 463 28.98 -8.28 18.14
N ALA A 464 29.21 -7.26 18.97
CA ALA A 464 30.02 -6.12 18.58
C ALA A 464 31.45 -6.57 18.21
N GLU A 465 32.15 -7.31 19.08
CA GLU A 465 33.50 -7.82 18.81
C GLU A 465 33.56 -8.69 17.54
N GLU A 466 32.55 -9.52 17.30
CA GLU A 466 32.44 -10.31 16.07
C GLU A 466 32.29 -9.42 14.83
N MET A 467 31.43 -8.40 14.88
CA MET A 467 31.24 -7.44 13.78
C MET A 467 32.50 -6.61 13.52
N TYR A 468 33.23 -6.23 14.57
CA TYR A 468 34.54 -5.58 14.45
C TYR A 468 35.55 -6.47 13.72
N SER A 469 35.68 -7.73 14.16
CA SER A 469 36.59 -8.70 13.52
C SER A 469 36.19 -8.96 12.06
N GLN A 470 34.90 -9.00 11.77
CA GLN A 470 34.39 -9.13 10.39
C GLN A 470 34.76 -7.90 9.55
N ALA A 471 34.50 -6.70 10.03
CA ALA A 471 34.81 -5.46 9.33
C ALA A 471 36.32 -5.30 9.08
N GLU A 472 37.15 -5.70 10.06
CA GLU A 472 38.61 -5.67 9.95
C GLU A 472 39.14 -6.69 8.93
N LYS A 473 38.61 -7.92 8.92
CA LYS A 473 39.00 -8.91 7.90
C LYS A 473 38.71 -8.44 6.49
N TRP A 474 37.63 -7.68 6.30
CA TRP A 474 37.22 -7.16 5.01
C TRP A 474 37.89 -5.84 4.61
N SER A 475 38.55 -5.14 5.55
CA SER A 475 39.36 -3.96 5.22
C SER A 475 40.71 -4.32 4.56
N GLY A 476 41.19 -5.56 4.72
CA GLY A 476 42.47 -6.05 4.17
C GLY A 476 42.43 -6.61 2.74
N GLY A 477 41.33 -6.47 2.01
CA GLY A 477 41.22 -6.91 0.61
C GLY A 477 42.07 -6.05 -0.35
N PRO A 478 42.44 -6.57 -1.55
CA PRO A 478 43.30 -5.84 -2.48
C PRO A 478 42.60 -4.57 -2.99
N GLY A 479 43.00 -3.41 -2.47
CA GLY A 479 42.52 -2.13 -2.96
C GLY A 479 42.88 -0.92 -2.09
N PHE A 480 42.86 -1.04 -0.75
CA PHE A 480 43.09 0.12 0.12
C PHE A 480 43.77 -0.28 1.43
N VAL A 481 45.04 0.13 1.61
CA VAL A 481 45.69 0.13 2.92
C VAL A 481 45.31 1.44 3.61
N TYR A 482 44.33 1.40 4.51
CA TYR A 482 44.01 2.53 5.37
C TYR A 482 45.13 2.72 6.40
N ARG A 483 46.12 3.57 6.10
CA ARG A 483 47.16 3.92 7.06
C ARG A 483 46.70 5.12 7.89
N LEU A 484 46.22 4.87 9.10
CA LEU A 484 46.03 5.91 10.11
C LEU A 484 47.41 6.45 10.51
N VAL A 485 47.68 7.71 10.20
CA VAL A 485 48.85 8.42 10.74
C VAL A 485 48.42 9.12 12.03
N PRO A 486 48.99 8.80 13.21
CA PRO A 486 48.68 9.53 14.44
C PRO A 486 49.33 10.91 14.39
N TRP A 487 48.56 11.98 14.55
CA TRP A 487 49.12 13.31 14.77
C TRP A 487 49.46 13.51 16.25
N ALA A 488 50.67 14.03 16.51
CA ALA A 488 51.13 14.42 17.83
C ALA A 488 50.57 15.80 18.20
N PHE A 489 50.06 15.88 19.43
CA PHE A 489 49.41 17.02 20.06
C PHE A 489 50.37 18.22 20.21
N PHE A 490 49.99 19.40 19.71
CA PHE A 490 50.47 20.70 20.22
C PHE A 490 49.25 21.59 20.52
N PRO A 491 49.11 22.14 21.75
CA PRO A 491 47.91 22.87 22.12
C PRO A 491 48.11 24.37 21.94
N GLU A 492 47.43 25.01 20.97
CA GLU A 492 47.09 26.43 21.07
C GLU A 492 45.68 26.73 20.55
N ARG A 493 44.85 27.18 21.50
CA ARG A 493 43.68 28.06 21.46
C ARG A 493 42.93 28.27 20.13
N GLY A 494 41.63 27.92 20.14
CA GLY A 494 40.60 28.63 19.37
C GLY A 494 39.76 27.71 18.49
N ILE A 495 38.44 27.72 18.72
CA ILE A 495 37.43 26.84 18.14
C ILE A 495 37.11 27.23 16.70
N THR A 496 37.28 26.31 15.74
CA THR A 496 36.65 26.29 14.40
C THR A 496 36.53 24.84 13.87
N PRO A 497 35.55 24.52 13.00
CA PRO A 497 35.06 23.15 12.80
C PRO A 497 36.06 22.26 12.06
N THR A 498 36.15 21.02 12.53
CA THR A 498 37.04 19.96 12.06
C THR A 498 36.66 19.52 10.63
N VAL A 499 37.48 19.86 9.64
CA VAL A 499 37.49 19.20 8.34
C VAL A 499 38.59 18.14 8.39
N ILE A 500 38.21 16.87 8.42
CA ILE A 500 39.15 15.75 8.32
C ILE A 500 39.50 15.59 6.84
N LYS A 501 40.74 15.93 6.47
CA LYS A 501 41.28 15.63 5.14
C LYS A 501 42.00 14.29 5.22
N VAL A 502 41.41 13.25 4.64
CA VAL A 502 42.08 11.96 4.42
C VAL A 502 42.80 12.05 3.08
N GLU A 503 44.13 11.99 3.08
CA GLU A 503 44.91 11.87 1.84
C GLU A 503 45.05 10.39 1.47
N LEU A 504 44.59 10.05 0.27
CA LEU A 504 44.79 8.74 -0.36
C LEU A 504 46.14 8.75 -1.09
N GLU A 505 47.05 7.87 -0.70
CA GLU A 505 48.31 7.66 -1.42
C GLU A 505 48.25 6.31 -2.19
N GLU A 506 48.42 6.36 -3.51
CA GLU A 506 48.56 5.16 -4.35
C GLU A 506 49.95 4.55 -4.15
N VAL A 507 50.03 3.37 -3.50
CA VAL A 507 51.31 2.66 -3.36
C VAL A 507 51.50 1.72 -4.56
N ASN A 508 52.50 2.06 -5.38
CA ASN A 508 52.96 1.26 -6.52
C ASN A 508 53.49 -0.12 -6.08
N PRO A 509 53.01 -1.26 -6.62
CA PRO A 509 53.28 -2.60 -6.09
C PRO A 509 54.71 -3.16 -6.30
N ASN A 510 55.67 -2.36 -6.78
CA ASN A 510 56.96 -2.86 -7.28
C ASN A 510 58.22 -2.50 -6.46
N LEU A 511 58.13 -2.36 -5.13
CA LEU A 511 59.32 -2.20 -4.28
C LEU A 511 59.30 -3.17 -3.08
N ARG A 512 59.84 -4.38 -3.28
CA ARG A 512 60.30 -5.27 -2.21
C ARG A 512 61.77 -4.97 -1.91
N GLY A 513 62.09 -4.65 -0.66
CA GLY A 513 63.44 -4.81 -0.10
C GLY A 513 63.94 -3.63 0.73
N GLY A 514 64.04 -3.80 2.05
CA GLY A 514 64.72 -2.86 2.95
C GLY A 514 64.49 -3.17 4.42
N ARG A 515 65.42 -3.91 5.03
CA ARG A 515 65.58 -4.04 6.50
C ARG A 515 65.92 -2.67 7.11
N VAL A 516 65.31 -2.33 8.24
CA VAL A 516 65.86 -1.36 9.19
C VAL A 516 65.65 -1.89 10.61
N GLU A 517 66.75 -2.26 11.26
CA GLU A 517 66.86 -2.44 12.72
C GLU A 517 67.16 -1.09 13.40
N ASN A 518 66.73 -0.98 14.67
CA ASN A 518 67.34 -0.26 15.81
C ASN A 518 66.22 0.28 16.73
N HIS A 519 66.34 0.45 18.05
CA HIS A 519 67.11 -0.09 19.17
C HIS A 519 66.64 0.75 20.42
N LEU A 520 66.91 0.28 21.65
CA LEU A 520 66.59 0.88 22.98
C LEU A 520 65.14 0.68 23.50
N GLY A 521 64.88 0.25 24.75
CA GLY A 521 65.74 -0.03 25.90
C GLY A 521 64.95 -0.72 27.02
N LYS A 522 65.63 -1.56 27.79
CA LYS A 522 65.12 -2.29 28.97
C LYS A 522 65.05 -1.37 30.20
N THR A 523 63.97 -1.46 30.98
CA THR A 523 64.00 -1.31 32.46
C THR A 523 62.79 -2.00 33.10
N THR A 524 63.05 -3.03 33.91
CA THR A 524 62.18 -3.51 34.99
C THR A 524 62.35 -2.61 36.23
N PRO A 525 61.35 -2.56 37.14
CA PRO A 525 61.62 -3.16 38.45
C PRO A 525 60.42 -3.87 39.13
N SER A 526 60.80 -4.90 39.88
CA SER A 526 60.28 -5.53 41.13
C SER A 526 58.89 -5.20 41.73
N SER A 527 58.31 -6.27 42.29
CA SER A 527 57.22 -6.33 43.28
C SER A 527 57.46 -5.52 44.57
N PRO A 528 56.39 -5.32 45.37
CA PRO A 528 56.34 -6.01 46.67
C PRO A 528 54.95 -6.57 47.04
N ASP A 529 54.99 -7.45 48.04
CA ASP A 529 53.93 -8.29 48.60
C ASP A 529 53.21 -7.61 49.79
N ARG A 530 51.95 -8.03 50.01
CA ARG A 530 51.13 -8.08 51.25
C ARG A 530 50.28 -6.92 51.83
N ASP A 531 49.06 -7.38 52.15
CA ASP A 531 48.10 -7.04 53.23
C ASP A 531 47.10 -5.88 53.07
N SER A 532 45.83 -6.18 52.75
CA SER A 532 44.77 -6.47 53.75
C SER A 532 43.29 -6.29 53.27
N LYS A 533 42.45 -7.30 53.57
CA LYS A 533 40.99 -7.33 53.90
C LYS A 533 39.98 -6.81 52.84
N LEU A 534 39.18 -7.63 52.13
CA LEU A 534 38.07 -8.52 52.52
C LEU A 534 36.87 -7.82 53.18
N TYR A 535 35.72 -7.73 52.48
CA TYR A 535 34.35 -8.03 52.99
C TYR A 535 33.36 -8.18 51.82
N LEU A 536 32.80 -9.39 51.70
CA LEU A 536 31.57 -9.75 50.96
C LEU A 536 30.49 -10.05 52.02
N PRO A 537 29.20 -9.79 51.76
CA PRO A 537 28.14 -10.53 52.43
C PRO A 537 27.39 -11.45 51.45
N VAL A 538 27.40 -12.73 51.80
CA VAL A 538 26.42 -13.74 51.38
C VAL A 538 25.64 -14.15 52.64
N LEU A 539 24.32 -14.02 52.61
CA LEU A 539 23.32 -14.69 53.45
C LEU A 539 22.11 -14.89 52.49
N GLY A 540 21.51 -16.04 52.23
CA GLY A 540 21.43 -17.29 52.97
C GLY A 540 20.11 -17.35 53.76
N GLY A 541 19.04 -17.96 53.20
CA GLY A 541 17.77 -18.18 53.90
C GLY A 541 16.75 -18.96 53.08
N ARG A 542 16.12 -19.97 53.71
CA ARG A 542 15.43 -21.14 53.13
C ARG A 542 13.93 -20.97 52.85
N ALA A 543 13.42 -21.95 52.10
CA ALA A 543 12.04 -22.21 51.69
C ALA A 543 11.03 -22.48 52.81
N GLN A 544 9.73 -22.24 52.52
CA GLN A 544 8.62 -23.01 53.08
C GLN A 544 7.36 -22.95 52.19
N HIS A 545 6.78 -24.12 51.95
CA HIS A 545 5.45 -24.38 51.39
C HIS A 545 4.35 -23.82 52.30
N ASP A 546 3.29 -23.22 51.73
CA ASP A 546 1.91 -23.56 52.16
C ASP A 546 0.81 -23.17 51.14
N LYS A 547 -0.36 -23.75 51.38
CA LYS A 547 -1.51 -24.03 50.50
C LYS A 547 -2.44 -22.84 50.18
N ARG A 548 -3.19 -23.04 49.07
CA ARG A 548 -4.59 -22.70 48.75
C ARG A 548 -5.26 -21.52 49.49
N GLU A 549 -5.82 -20.59 48.71
CA GLU A 549 -7.25 -20.19 48.82
C GLU A 549 -7.72 -19.34 47.63
N LYS A 550 -8.92 -19.64 47.11
CA LYS A 550 -9.66 -18.85 46.10
C LYS A 550 -10.55 -17.83 46.82
N PRO A 551 -10.78 -16.62 46.29
CA PRO A 551 -11.90 -15.78 46.75
C PRO A 551 -13.21 -16.12 45.99
N PRO A 552 -14.39 -15.87 46.59
CA PRO A 552 -15.70 -16.35 46.13
C PRO A 552 -16.35 -15.42 45.07
N PRO A 553 -17.45 -15.84 44.41
CA PRO A 553 -18.13 -15.04 43.41
C PRO A 553 -19.08 -14.03 44.07
N VAL A 554 -19.21 -12.84 43.48
CA VAL A 554 -20.22 -11.83 43.87
C VAL A 554 -21.12 -11.56 42.67
N HIS A 555 -22.42 -11.83 42.85
CA HIS A 555 -23.50 -11.48 41.93
C HIS A 555 -24.21 -10.19 42.42
N PRO A 556 -25.01 -9.53 41.54
CA PRO A 556 -25.19 -8.09 41.50
C PRO A 556 -26.38 -7.62 42.34
N ASN A 557 -26.28 -6.41 42.91
CA ASN A 557 -27.29 -5.35 42.75
C ASN A 557 -26.88 -4.07 43.50
N GLU A 558 -27.01 -2.97 42.76
CA GLU A 558 -27.37 -1.60 43.15
C GLU A 558 -26.83 -1.00 44.46
N ILE A 559 -26.11 0.13 44.35
CA ILE A 559 -26.44 1.38 45.06
C ILE A 559 -25.86 2.59 44.30
N ARG A 560 -26.68 3.63 44.24
CA ARG A 560 -26.56 4.92 43.56
C ARG A 560 -25.44 5.84 44.09
N THR A 561 -24.84 6.55 43.14
CA THR A 561 -24.38 7.96 43.13
C THR A 561 -23.85 8.64 44.41
N SER A 562 -22.61 9.13 44.38
CA SER A 562 -22.23 10.51 44.79
C SER A 562 -20.71 10.72 44.75
N ILE A 563 -20.15 11.37 43.71
CA ILE A 563 -18.91 12.15 43.84
C ILE A 563 -18.96 13.37 42.89
N SER A 564 -18.66 14.54 43.47
CA SER A 564 -18.54 15.87 42.86
C SER A 564 -17.08 16.18 42.43
N PRO A 565 -16.82 17.28 41.68
CA PRO A 565 -15.81 17.35 40.62
C PRO A 565 -14.40 17.70 41.10
N SER A 566 -13.37 17.01 40.58
CA SER A 566 -12.00 17.57 40.46
C SER A 566 -11.05 16.59 39.74
N SER A 567 -11.02 16.64 38.41
CA SER A 567 -9.81 16.42 37.60
C SER A 567 -10.18 16.56 36.13
N THR A 568 -9.95 17.74 35.58
CA THR A 568 -10.07 18.08 34.17
C THR A 568 -9.03 17.27 33.38
N VAL A 569 -9.49 16.27 32.63
CA VAL A 569 -8.74 15.70 31.51
C VAL A 569 -9.41 16.25 30.25
N GLU A 570 -8.82 17.30 29.67
CA GLU A 570 -9.20 17.80 28.35
C GLU A 570 -8.87 16.74 27.30
N LEU A 571 -9.85 15.89 26.98
CA LEU A 571 -9.86 15.08 25.78
C LEU A 571 -10.37 15.93 24.63
N ASN A 572 -9.45 16.27 23.72
CA ASN A 572 -9.66 16.93 22.43
C ASN A 572 -10.69 16.17 21.57
N THR A 573 -11.97 16.38 21.85
CA THR A 573 -13.12 15.82 21.12
C THR A 573 -13.63 16.76 20.02
N THR A 574 -13.12 17.99 19.97
CA THR A 574 -13.47 19.00 18.96
C THR A 574 -12.79 18.79 17.61
N SER A 575 -11.64 18.11 17.55
CA SER A 575 -10.93 17.83 16.28
C SER A 575 -11.55 16.65 15.51
N ALA A 576 -12.02 15.61 16.21
CA ALA A 576 -12.61 14.43 15.59
C ALA A 576 -13.97 14.74 14.94
N LEU A 577 -14.81 15.56 15.59
CA LEU A 577 -16.10 16.01 15.04
C LEU A 577 -15.94 17.03 13.90
N ALA A 578 -14.89 17.86 13.93
CA ALA A 578 -14.59 18.80 12.85
C ALA A 578 -14.12 18.07 11.58
N ASN A 579 -13.34 17.01 11.71
CA ASN A 579 -12.88 16.22 10.57
C ASN A 579 -14.04 15.47 9.88
N TYR A 580 -14.97 14.90 10.65
CA TYR A 580 -16.16 14.24 10.09
C TYR A 580 -17.13 15.22 9.39
N ALA A 581 -17.28 16.44 9.90
CA ALA A 581 -18.16 17.44 9.29
C ALA A 581 -17.59 18.02 7.98
N THR A 582 -16.25 18.05 7.85
CA THR A 582 -15.55 18.57 6.66
C THR A 582 -15.57 17.56 5.52
N GLU A 583 -15.46 16.25 5.81
CA GLU A 583 -15.65 15.19 4.81
C GLU A 583 -17.11 15.08 4.30
N ALA A 584 -18.08 15.56 5.09
CA ALA A 584 -19.50 15.58 4.72
C ALA A 584 -19.97 16.88 4.03
N GLY A 585 -19.09 17.87 3.84
CA GLY A 585 -19.42 19.13 3.17
C GLY A 585 -20.34 20.09 3.96
N LEU A 586 -20.42 19.95 5.29
CA LEU A 586 -21.24 20.78 6.15
C LEU A 586 -20.44 21.96 6.73
N ILE A 587 -20.98 23.18 6.61
CA ILE A 587 -20.36 24.39 7.18
C ILE A 587 -20.70 24.47 8.68
N VAL A 588 -19.71 24.22 9.53
CA VAL A 588 -19.86 24.36 10.99
C VAL A 588 -19.68 25.83 11.39
N ARG A 589 -20.78 26.52 11.74
CA ARG A 589 -20.71 27.85 12.38
C ARG A 589 -20.63 27.69 13.89
N LYS A 590 -19.54 28.18 14.47
CA LYS A 590 -19.35 28.27 15.92
C LYS A 590 -20.27 29.37 16.47
N SER A 591 -21.33 29.02 17.21
CA SER A 591 -22.03 29.99 18.07
C SER A 591 -21.30 30.05 19.41
N GLY A 592 -21.11 31.28 19.92
CA GLY A 592 -20.29 31.60 21.10
C GLY A 592 -20.73 30.93 22.38
#